data_AF-A0A3C2DGF9-F1
#
_entry.id   AF-A0A3C2DGF9-F1
#
_cell.length_a   1.000
_cell.length_b   1.000
_cell.length_c   1.000
_cell.angle_alpha   90.00
_cell.angle_beta   90.00
_cell.angle_gamma   90.00
#
_symmetry.space_group_name_H-M   'P 1'
#
loop_
_entity.id
_entity.type
_entity.pdbx_description
1 polymer ?
#
loop_
_entity_poly.entity_id
_entity_poly.type
_entity_poly.pdbx_seq_one_letter_code
_entity_poly.pdbx_strand_id
1 'polypeptide(L)'
;MSAADARTRLVAPSTVRGAALVLCASGIAGMIVTSIAESIDGALAFGFLGATGALTLLIVGLIVPAVEAAATADEEQAESVEAGIQRLVAAGADEEEVR
;
A
#
# COMPACT_ATOMS: atom_id res chain seq x y z
N MET A 1 0.63 -4.77 25.95
CA MET A 1 0.29 -5.42 24.66
C MET A 1 -1.22 -5.38 24.47
N SER A 2 -1.71 -4.51 23.59
CA SER A 2 -3.15 -4.21 23.43
C SER A 2 -3.73 -4.94 22.22
N ALA A 3 -4.89 -5.58 22.39
CA ALA A 3 -5.59 -6.39 21.39
C ALA A 3 -6.02 -5.63 20.12
N ALA A 4 -5.83 -4.31 20.06
CA ALA A 4 -6.00 -3.49 18.86
C ALA A 4 -4.90 -3.74 17.82
N ASP A 5 -3.67 -4.02 18.27
CA ASP A 5 -2.48 -4.18 17.41
C ASP A 5 -2.52 -5.49 16.58
N ALA A 6 -3.30 -6.48 17.03
CA ALA A 6 -3.49 -7.75 16.33
C ALA A 6 -4.47 -7.68 15.14
N ARG A 7 -5.37 -6.68 15.10
CA ARG A 7 -6.41 -6.55 14.07
C ARG A 7 -6.01 -5.68 12.89
N THR A 8 -4.98 -4.86 13.05
CA THR A 8 -4.39 -4.00 12.02
C THR A 8 -3.07 -4.53 11.48
N ARG A 9 -2.83 -5.85 11.56
CA ARG A 9 -1.96 -6.53 10.59
C ARG A 9 -2.70 -6.62 9.26
N LEU A 10 -3.05 -5.44 8.73
CA LEU A 10 -3.55 -5.23 7.38
C LEU A 10 -2.58 -5.96 6.46
N VAL A 11 -3.15 -6.89 5.71
CA VAL A 11 -2.48 -7.79 4.78
C VAL A 11 -1.29 -7.11 4.11
N ALA A 12 -0.11 -7.73 4.18
CA ALA A 12 1.11 -7.16 3.60
C ALA A 12 0.86 -6.77 2.13
N PRO A 13 1.40 -5.64 1.64
CA PRO A 13 1.18 -5.20 0.26
C PRO A 13 1.53 -6.27 -0.77
N SER A 14 2.53 -7.10 -0.46
CA SER A 14 2.92 -8.28 -1.25
C SER A 14 1.82 -9.33 -1.36
N THR A 15 1.08 -9.59 -0.27
CA THR A 15 -0.05 -10.52 -0.26
C THR A 15 -1.24 -9.97 -1.04
N VAL A 16 -1.53 -8.66 -0.95
CA VAL A 16 -2.56 -8.01 -1.77
C VAL A 16 -2.20 -8.09 -3.26
N ARG A 17 -0.94 -7.82 -3.61
CA ARG A 17 -0.44 -8.00 -4.98
C ARG A 17 -0.58 -9.45 -5.46
N GLY A 18 -0.23 -10.41 -4.62
CA GLY A 18 -0.38 -11.84 -4.92
C GLY A 18 -1.84 -12.23 -5.19
N ALA A 19 -2.76 -11.82 -4.33
CA ALA A 19 -4.19 -12.08 -4.50
C ALA A 19 -4.75 -11.43 -5.77
N ALA A 20 -4.35 -10.20 -6.07
CA ALA A 20 -4.78 -9.49 -7.28
C ALA A 20 -4.23 -10.15 -8.56
N LEU A 21 -3.00 -10.66 -8.54
CA LEU A 21 -2.45 -11.45 -9.66
C LEU A 21 -3.22 -12.75 -9.88
N VAL A 22 -3.59 -13.46 -8.81
CA VAL A 22 -4.42 -14.67 -8.90
C VAL A 22 -5.79 -14.33 -9.48
N LEU A 23 -6.40 -13.21 -9.06
CA LEU A 23 -7.67 -12.74 -9.63
C LEU A 23 -7.55 -12.44 -11.13
N CYS A 24 -6.51 -11.73 -11.56
CA CYS A 24 -6.24 -11.49 -12.97
C CYS A 24 -6.09 -12.80 -13.76
N ALA A 25 -5.29 -13.74 -13.27
CA ALA A 25 -5.09 -15.03 -13.92
C ALA A 25 -6.41 -15.83 -14.02
N SER A 26 -7.22 -15.80 -12.95
CA SER A 26 -8.54 -16.44 -12.93
C SER A 26 -9.54 -15.79 -13.90
N GLY A 27 -9.51 -14.46 -14.05
CA GLY A 27 -10.32 -13.74 -15.04
C GLY A 27 -9.94 -14.11 -16.47
N ILE A 28 -8.65 -14.20 -16.77
CA ILE A 28 -8.16 -14.64 -18.09
C ILE A 28 -8.58 -16.08 -18.37
N ALA A 29 -8.36 -16.99 -17.42
CA ALA A 29 -8.76 -18.39 -17.55
C ALA A 29 -10.28 -18.52 -17.72
N GLY A 30 -11.07 -17.76 -16.96
CA GLY A 30 -12.52 -17.72 -17.04
C GLY A 30 -13.00 -17.24 -18.41
N MET A 31 -12.45 -16.14 -18.93
CA MET A 31 -12.77 -15.64 -20.27
C MET A 31 -12.51 -16.68 -21.36
N ILE A 32 -11.42 -17.45 -21.27
CA ILE A 32 -11.10 -18.54 -22.21
C ILE A 32 -12.17 -19.64 -22.13
N VAL A 33 -12.51 -20.11 -20.93
CA VAL A 33 -13.50 -21.18 -20.72
C VAL A 33 -14.89 -20.76 -21.22
N THR A 34 -15.30 -19.53 -20.93
CA THR A 34 -16.62 -19.01 -21.35
C THR A 34 -16.70 -18.76 -22.86
N SER A 35 -15.57 -18.49 -23.50
CA SER A 35 -15.48 -18.42 -24.97
C SER A 35 -15.73 -19.80 -25.60
N ILE A 36 -15.18 -20.86 -25.00
CA ILE A 36 -15.43 -22.25 -25.44
C ILE A 36 -16.90 -22.63 -25.22
N ALA A 37 -17.52 -22.12 -24.16
CA ALA A 37 -18.93 -22.36 -23.84
C ALA A 37 -19.92 -21.46 -24.62
N GLU A 38 -19.44 -20.63 -25.56
CA GLU A 38 -20.23 -19.65 -26.32
C GLU A 38 -21.09 -18.71 -25.44
N SER A 39 -20.64 -18.46 -24.20
CA SER A 39 -21.36 -17.63 -23.24
C SER A 39 -20.74 -16.24 -23.13
N ILE A 40 -21.37 -15.24 -23.77
CA ILE A 40 -20.90 -13.85 -23.73
C ILE A 40 -21.01 -13.26 -22.32
N ASP A 41 -22.11 -13.53 -21.61
CA ASP A 41 -22.31 -13.04 -20.24
C ASP A 41 -21.23 -13.55 -19.27
N GLY A 42 -20.81 -14.81 -19.46
CA GLY A 42 -19.70 -15.39 -18.69
C GLY A 42 -18.38 -14.69 -18.98
N ALA A 43 -18.07 -14.42 -20.24
CA ALA A 43 -16.85 -13.72 -20.63
C ALA A 43 -16.79 -12.31 -20.03
N LEU A 44 -17.92 -11.59 -20.02
CA LEU A 44 -18.02 -10.27 -19.42
C LEU A 44 -17.80 -10.31 -17.89
N ALA A 45 -18.42 -11.26 -17.18
CA ALA A 45 -18.27 -11.39 -15.74
C ALA A 45 -16.82 -11.69 -15.33
N PHE A 46 -16.15 -12.63 -16.02
CA PHE A 46 -14.74 -12.93 -15.77
C PHE A 46 -13.80 -11.80 -16.22
N GLY A 47 -14.16 -11.04 -17.25
CA GLY A 47 -13.47 -9.81 -17.64
C GLY A 47 -13.52 -8.75 -16.54
N PHE A 48 -14.69 -8.52 -15.93
CA PHE A 48 -14.83 -7.62 -14.77
C PHE A 48 -14.02 -8.09 -13.56
N LEU A 49 -13.98 -9.40 -13.30
CA LEU A 49 -13.17 -9.98 -12.24
C LEU A 49 -11.66 -9.76 -12.48
N GLY A 50 -11.20 -9.89 -13.74
CA GLY A 50 -9.83 -9.55 -14.11
C GLY A 50 -9.54 -8.05 -13.99
N ALA A 51 -10.46 -7.19 -14.43
CA ALA A 51 -10.31 -5.74 -14.37
C ALA A 51 -10.20 -5.21 -12.93
N THR A 52 -10.98 -5.77 -12.00
CA THR A 52 -10.90 -5.43 -10.57
C THR A 52 -9.56 -5.85 -9.95
N GLY A 53 -9.02 -7.01 -10.34
CA GLY A 53 -7.66 -7.43 -10.00
C GLY A 53 -6.60 -6.44 -10.51
N ALA A 54 -6.68 -6.04 -11.79
CA ALA A 54 -5.75 -5.08 -12.39
C ALA A 54 -5.83 -3.70 -11.73
N LEU A 55 -7.05 -3.22 -11.45
CA LEU A 55 -7.27 -1.97 -10.73
C LEU A 55 -6.65 -2.01 -9.33
N THR A 56 -6.78 -3.13 -8.62
CA THR A 56 -6.19 -3.33 -7.30
C THR A 56 -4.66 -3.24 -7.38
N LEU A 57 -4.04 -3.88 -8.36
CA LEU A 57 -2.59 -3.78 -8.59
C LEU A 57 -2.14 -2.35 -8.88
N LEU A 58 -2.92 -1.62 -9.69
CA LEU A 58 -2.63 -0.24 -10.03
C LEU A 58 -2.68 0.66 -8.78
N ILE A 59 -3.73 0.54 -7.97
CA ILE A 59 -3.89 1.31 -6.74
C ILE A 59 -2.73 1.02 -5.76
N VAL A 60 -2.43 -0.27 -5.52
CA VAL A 60 -1.34 -0.66 -4.61
C VAL A 60 0.03 -0.24 -5.18
N GLY A 61 0.20 -0.25 -6.50
CA GLY A 61 1.41 0.21 -7.18
C GLY A 61 1.65 1.70 -7.03
N LEU A 62 0.59 2.51 -6.93
CA LEU A 62 0.67 3.97 -6.77
C LEU A 62 0.78 4.40 -5.31
N ILE A 63 -0.02 3.80 -4.42
CA ILE A 63 -0.12 4.25 -3.03
C ILE A 63 1.11 3.85 -2.22
N VAL A 64 1.63 2.62 -2.38
CA VAL A 64 2.74 2.14 -1.54
C VAL A 64 3.99 3.02 -1.69
N PRO A 65 4.48 3.33 -2.91
CA PRO A 65 5.64 4.20 -3.06
C PRO A 65 5.40 5.62 -2.55
N ALA A 66 4.17 6.14 -2.70
CA ALA A 66 3.82 7.48 -2.22
C ALA A 66 3.85 7.55 -0.67
N VAL A 67 3.37 6.50 0.00
CA VAL A 67 3.43 6.39 1.47
C VAL A 67 4.87 6.24 1.95
N GLU A 68 5.69 5.42 1.28
CA GLU A 68 7.11 5.28 1.61
C GLU A 68 7.85 6.62 1.46
N ALA A 69 7.62 7.36 0.37
CA ALA A 69 8.21 8.68 0.15
C ALA A 69 7.76 9.71 1.21
N ALA A 70 6.49 9.69 1.61
CA ALA A 70 5.99 10.57 2.66
C ALA A 70 6.62 10.25 4.02
N ALA A 71 6.81 8.96 4.34
CA ALA A 71 7.46 8.55 5.58
C ALA A 71 8.93 8.97 5.62
N THR A 72 9.67 8.84 4.52
CA THR A 72 11.07 9.29 4.45
C THR A 72 11.21 10.81 4.61
N ALA A 73 10.27 11.58 4.08
CA ALA A 73 10.28 13.03 4.23
C ALA A 73 10.01 13.46 5.69
N ASP A 74 9.15 12.73 6.40
CA ASP A 74 8.89 12.95 7.82
C ASP A 74 10.12 12.68 8.68
N GLU A 75 10.88 11.63 8.36
CA GLU A 75 12.13 11.28 9.06
C GLU A 75 13.23 12.34 8.82
N GLU A 76 13.41 12.82 7.59
CA GLU A 76 14.34 13.93 7.29
C GLU A 76 13.95 15.23 8.01
N GLN A 77 12.64 15.52 8.06
CA GLN A 77 12.11 16.65 8.82
C GLN A 77 12.43 16.50 10.31
N ALA A 78 12.23 15.32 10.89
CA ALA A 78 12.52 15.05 12.29
C ALA A 78 14.02 15.23 12.61
N GLU A 79 14.92 14.69 11.77
CA GLU A 79 16.37 14.88 11.93
C GLU A 79 16.76 16.37 11.88
N SER A 80 16.16 17.14 10.99
CA SER A 80 16.43 18.58 10.88
C SER A 80 16.03 19.36 12.14
N VAL A 81 14.91 18.96 12.77
CA VAL A 81 14.41 19.54 14.02
C VAL A 81 15.34 19.16 15.17
N GLU A 82 15.72 17.90 15.30
CA GLU A 82 16.66 17.41 16.31
C GLU A 82 18.00 18.16 16.24
N ALA A 83 18.55 18.33 15.03
CA ALA A 83 19.78 19.10 14.80
C ALA A 83 19.61 20.60 15.12
N GLY A 84 18.39 21.14 15.02
CA GLY A 84 18.04 22.49 15.47
C GLY A 84 18.06 22.60 17.00
N ILE A 85 17.41 21.67 17.69
CA ILE A 85 17.35 21.60 19.16
C ILE A 85 18.77 21.49 19.72
N GLN A 86 19.60 20.59 19.19
CA GLN A 86 20.99 20.41 19.66
C GLN A 86 21.83 21.69 19.51
N ARG A 87 21.62 22.47 18.44
CA ARG A 87 22.30 23.76 18.26
C ARG A 87 21.86 24.81 19.27
N LEU A 88 20.57 24.85 19.60
CA LEU A 88 20.02 25.76 20.61
C LEU A 88 20.52 25.40 22.01
N VAL A 89 20.51 24.12 22.36
CA VAL A 89 21.06 23.62 23.63
C VAL A 89 22.56 23.91 23.71
N ALA A 90 23.32 23.71 22.63
CA ALA A 90 24.75 24.05 22.60
C ALA A 90 25.02 25.57 22.73
N ALA A 91 24.07 26.41 22.32
CA ALA A 91 24.13 27.87 22.55
C ALA A 91 23.71 28.28 23.97
N GLY A 92 23.34 27.32 24.83
CA GLY A 92 22.97 27.53 26.22
C GLY A 92 21.48 27.63 26.49
N ALA A 93 20.61 27.24 25.54
CA ALA A 93 19.18 27.12 25.80
C ALA A 93 18.90 25.91 26.70
N ASP A 94 17.87 26.01 27.55
CA ASP A 94 17.44 24.93 28.43
C ASP A 94 16.76 23.81 27.62
N GLU A 95 17.20 22.57 27.80
CA GLU A 95 16.72 21.44 27.00
C GLU A 95 15.25 21.08 27.28
N GLU A 96 14.75 21.28 28.51
CA GLU A 96 13.34 20.99 28.81
C GLU A 96 12.39 22.06 28.26
N GLU A 97 12.86 23.28 28.03
CA GLU A 97 12.06 24.36 27.44
C GLU A 97 11.98 24.27 25.90
N VAL A 98 13.00 23.70 25.25
CA VAL A 98 13.14 23.65 23.78
C VAL A 98 12.52 22.38 23.17
N ARG A 99 12.27 21.36 23.99
CA ARG A 99 11.78 20.03 23.59
C ARG A 99 10.26 19.92 23.59
#